data_AF-A0A656JL63-F1
#
_entry.id   AF-A0A656JL63-F1
#
_cell.length_a   1.000
_cell.length_b   1.000
_cell.length_c   1.000
_cell.angle_alpha   90.00
_cell.angle_beta   90.00
_cell.angle_gamma   90.00
#
_symmetry.space_group_name_H-M   'P 1'
#
loop_
_entity.id
_entity.type
_entity.pdbx_description
1 polymer ?
#
loop_
_entity_poly.entity_id
_entity_poly.type
_entity_poly.pdbx_seq_one_letter_code
_entity_poly.pdbx_strand_id
1 'polypeptide(L)' 'MLERLFQLKAHNTNVRTEILAGVTTFLAMAYILFVNPSILGETGMDKGAVFVATCLAAAIGSTVMGL' A
#
# COMPACT_ATOMS: atom_id res chain seq x y z
N MET A 1 -13.84 4.63 21.06
CA MET A 1 -12.90 3.55 20.67
C MET A 1 -11.67 4.10 19.96
N LEU A 2 -11.83 4.80 18.82
CA LEU A 2 -10.71 5.41 18.07
C LEU A 2 -9.80 6.31 18.95
N GLU A 3 -10.37 7.20 19.75
CA GLU A 3 -9.58 8.05 20.66
C GLU A 3 -8.79 7.25 21.72
N ARG A 4 -9.32 6.10 22.16
CA ARG A 4 -8.66 5.25 23.19
C ARG A 4 -7.52 4.40 22.60
N LEU A 5 -7.55 4.15 21.30
CA LEU A 5 -6.56 3.35 20.56
C LEU A 5 -5.49 4.23 19.90
N PHE A 6 -5.88 5.38 19.36
CA PHE A 6 -5.02 6.25 18.53
C PHE A 6 -4.77 7.64 19.12
N GLN A 7 -5.43 8.01 20.23
CA GLN A 7 -5.20 9.28 20.97
C GLN A 7 -5.17 10.53 20.07
N LEU A 8 -6.12 10.64 19.14
CA LEU A 8 -6.09 11.66 18.08
C LEU A 8 -6.04 13.09 18.64
N LYS A 9 -6.71 13.37 19.76
CA LYS A 9 -6.62 14.69 20.41
C LYS A 9 -5.24 14.97 21.02
N ALA A 10 -4.58 13.97 21.60
CA ALA A 10 -3.21 14.12 22.10
C ALA A 10 -2.23 14.42 20.95
N HIS A 11 -2.49 13.85 19.76
CA HIS A 11 -1.74 14.11 18.54
C HIS A 11 -2.23 15.33 17.75
N ASN A 12 -3.18 16.11 18.27
CA ASN A 12 -3.79 17.26 17.58
C ASN A 12 -4.27 16.95 16.14
N THR A 13 -4.69 15.71 15.87
CA THR A 13 -5.20 15.27 14.58
C THR A 13 -6.69 14.95 14.66
N ASN A 14 -7.32 14.72 13.51
CA ASN A 14 -8.72 14.32 13.42
C ASN A 14 -8.88 13.14 12.46
N VAL A 15 -9.99 12.41 12.61
CA VAL A 15 -10.28 11.20 11.82
C VAL A 15 -10.23 11.44 10.31
N ARG A 16 -10.68 12.62 9.84
CA ARG A 16 -10.65 12.96 8.41
C ARG A 16 -9.22 13.08 7.90
N THR A 17 -8.33 13.73 8.65
CA THR A 17 -6.91 13.86 8.32
C THR A 17 -6.23 12.50 8.27
N GLU A 18 -6.44 11.66 9.28
CA GLU A 18 -5.82 10.32 9.34
C GLU A 18 -6.29 9.41 8.19
N ILE A 19 -7.59 9.41 7.87
CA ILE A 19 -8.10 8.63 6.74
C ILE A 19 -7.46 9.11 5.44
N LEU A 20 -7.38 10.43 5.22
CA LEU A 20 -6.80 10.97 4.00
C LEU A 20 -5.29 10.66 3.90
N ALA A 21 -4.56 10.79 5.00
CA ALA A 21 -3.15 10.43 5.09
C ALA A 21 -2.92 8.94 4.82
N GLY A 22 -3.73 8.07 5.42
CA GLY A 22 -3.69 6.63 5.20
C GLY A 22 -3.97 6.25 3.75
N VAL A 23 -5.03 6.82 3.14
CA VAL A 23 -5.35 6.60 1.72
C VAL A 23 -4.23 7.10 0.82
N THR A 24 -3.66 8.28 1.09
CA THR A 24 -2.57 8.84 0.28
C THR A 24 -1.33 7.95 0.33
N THR A 25 -0.97 7.48 1.52
CA THR A 25 0.17 6.57 1.72
C THR A 25 -0.07 5.23 1.03
N PHE A 26 -1.28 4.68 1.18
CA PHE A 26 -1.67 3.44 0.51
C PHE A 26 -1.58 3.57 -1.02
N LEU A 27 -2.10 4.64 -1.61
CA LEU A 27 -2.05 4.86 -3.04
C LEU A 27 -0.61 5.04 -3.56
N ALA A 28 0.25 5.72 -2.80
CA ALA A 28 1.66 5.89 -3.15
C ALA A 28 2.39 4.54 -3.26
N MET A 29 2.11 3.59 -2.35
CA MET A 29 2.67 2.25 -2.42
C MET A 29 1.98 1.38 -3.49
N ALA A 30 0.65 1.49 -3.63
CA ALA A 30 -0.12 0.75 -4.62
C ALA A 30 0.27 1.08 -6.07
N TYR A 31 0.84 2.27 -6.31
CA TYR A 31 1.39 2.65 -7.61
C TYR A 31 2.41 1.63 -8.16
N ILE A 32 3.14 0.92 -7.28
CA ILE A 32 4.09 -0.14 -7.66
C ILE A 32 3.41 -1.25 -8.47
N LEU A 33 2.13 -1.55 -8.21
CA LEU A 33 1.36 -2.55 -8.94
C LEU A 33 1.22 -2.20 -10.43
N PHE A 34 1.23 -0.92 -10.78
CA PHE A 34 1.13 -0.46 -12.17
C PHE A 34 2.51 -0.21 -12.78
N VAL A 35 3.45 0.31 -12.00
CA VAL A 35 4.79 0.66 -12.48
C VAL A 35 5.63 -0.56 -12.82
N ASN A 36 5.67 -1.57 -11.93
CA ASN A 36 6.53 -2.73 -12.14
C ASN A 36 6.22 -3.45 -13.46
N PRO A 37 4.95 -3.78 -13.79
CA PRO A 37 4.61 -4.37 -15.09
C PRO A 37 4.87 -3.43 -16.27
N SER A 38 4.77 -2.11 -16.08
CA SER A 38 5.06 -1.16 -17.15
C SER A 38 6.54 -1.18 -17.52
N ILE A 39 7.43 -1.11 -16.53
CA ILE A 39 8.88 -1.10 -16.74
C ILE A 39 9.37 -2.46 -17.22
N LEU A 40 8.97 -3.56 -16.55
CA LEU A 40 9.41 -4.91 -16.91
C LEU A 40 8.74 -5.40 -18.20
N GLY A 41 7.57 -4.87 -18.56
CA GLY A 41 6.94 -5.16 -19.84
C GLY A 41 7.70 -4.58 -21.03
N GLU A 42 8.44 -3.48 -20.85
CA GLU A 42 9.29 -2.91 -21.90
C GLU A 42 10.49 -3.81 -22.25
N THR A 43 10.92 -4.67 -21.32
CA THR A 43 12.02 -5.62 -21.56
C THR A 43 11.56 -6.92 -22.23
N GLY A 44 10.27 -7.02 -22.57
CA GLY A 44 9.67 -8.19 -23.23
C GLY A 44 9.07 -9.22 -22.26
N MET A 45 9.01 -8.94 -20.96
CA MET A 45 8.34 -9.81 -20.00
C MET A 45 6.81 -9.68 -20.08
N ASP A 46 6.10 -10.78 -19.78
CA ASP A 46 4.64 -10.76 -19.74
C ASP A 46 4.13 -9.85 -18.59
N LYS A 47 3.39 -8.80 -18.96
CA LYS A 47 2.88 -7.81 -18.00
C LYS A 47 1.93 -8.44 -16.98
N GLY A 48 1.14 -9.43 -17.37
CA GLY A 48 0.21 -10.13 -16.49
C GLY A 48 0.94 -10.95 -15.42
N ALA A 49 1.94 -11.72 -15.83
CA ALA A 49 2.76 -12.54 -14.95
C ALA A 49 3.51 -11.67 -13.92
N VAL A 50 4.11 -10.55 -14.35
CA VAL A 50 4.81 -9.61 -13.45
C VAL A 50 3.84 -8.95 -12.47
N PHE A 51 2.63 -8.58 -12.93
CA PHE A 51 1.59 -8.03 -12.06
C PHE A 51 1.20 -9.03 -10.96
N VAL A 52 0.89 -10.28 -11.34
CA VAL A 52 0.51 -11.33 -10.40
C VAL A 52 1.65 -11.62 -9.42
N ALA A 53 2.91 -11.70 -9.90
CA ALA A 53 4.07 -11.90 -9.04
C ALA A 53 4.24 -10.76 -8.01
N THR A 54 4.02 -9.51 -8.42
CA THR A 54 4.10 -8.34 -7.52
C THR A 54 3.00 -8.39 -6.46
N CYS A 55 1.77 -8.71 -6.85
CA CYS A 55 0.65 -8.90 -5.92
C CYS A 55 0.92 -10.01 -4.90
N LEU A 56 1.47 -11.14 -5.35
CA LEU A 56 1.77 -12.28 -4.48
C LEU A 56 2.89 -11.93 -3.48
N ALA A 57 3.96 -11.29 -3.96
CA ALA A 57 5.05 -10.84 -3.10
C ALA A 57 4.58 -9.80 -2.07
N ALA A 58 3.74 -8.85 -2.48
CA ALA A 58 3.16 -7.85 -1.58
C ALA A 58 2.23 -8.51 -0.53
N ALA A 59 1.42 -9.49 -0.92
CA ALA A 59 0.55 -10.21 0.00
C ALA A 59 1.37 -10.98 1.04
N ILE A 60 2.36 -11.76 0.61
CA ILE A 60 3.23 -12.54 1.50
C ILE A 60 4.03 -11.59 2.42
N GLY A 61 4.64 -10.53 1.86
CA GLY A 61 5.40 -9.56 2.64
C GLY A 61 4.54 -8.86 3.69
N SER A 62 3.30 -8.50 3.35
CA SER A 62 2.36 -7.89 4.29
C SER A 62 1.92 -8.87 5.38
N THR A 63 1.70 -10.14 5.04
CA THR A 63 1.37 -11.18 6.02
C THR A 63 2.53 -11.41 7.00
N VAL A 64 3.77 -11.45 6.51
CA VAL A 64 4.96 -11.63 7.37
C VAL A 64 5.20 -10.43 8.28
N MET A 65 4.99 -9.20 7.80
CA MET A 65 5.14 -7.99 8.63
C MET A 65 4.01 -7.80 9.65
N GLY A 66 2.82 -8.35 9.37
CA GLY A 66 1.63 -8.21 10.21
C GLY A 66 1.45 -9.29 11.28
N LEU A 67 2.22 -10.38 11.21
CA LEU A 67 2.30 -11.46 12.22
C LEU A 67 3.34 -11.13 13.29
#